data_AF-A0A929VST7-F1
#
_entry.id   AF-A0A929VST7-F1
#
_cell.length_a   1.000
_cell.length_b   1.000
_cell.length_c   1.000
_cell.angle_alpha   90.00
_cell.angle_beta   90.00
_cell.angle_gamma   90.00
#
_symmetry.space_group_name_H-M   'P 1'
#
loop_
_entity.id
_entity.type
_entity.pdbx_description
1 polymer ?
#
loop_
_entity_poly.entity_id
_entity_poly.type
_entity_poly.pdbx_seq_one_letter_code
_entity_poly.pdbx_strand_id
1 'polypeptide(L)'
;MDYKYINQLLERYWRCETSVEEESILRAFFSQEVIPAELMRYQPLFTYAERDAEQNVLGDDFDEKLMASIEKTAPVKAHIITMPQRLKPLFKAAAVVAIMLTLGNAVQVPFARQQKDPISSYDGYYKPELNLGTSVAMDDSAKVDSMQQSMAMPTKKAQ
;
A
#
# COMPACT_ATOMS: atom_id res chain seq x y z
N MET A 1 44.43 -17.09 39.90
CA MET A 1 43.47 -17.19 38.78
C MET A 1 43.51 -15.84 38.06
N ASP A 2 43.83 -15.82 36.77
CA ASP A 2 43.88 -14.58 35.99
C ASP A 2 42.46 -14.19 35.54
N TYR A 3 41.79 -13.31 36.29
CA TYR A 3 40.45 -12.79 35.95
C TYR A 3 40.46 -11.72 34.85
N LYS A 4 41.57 -11.61 34.10
CA LYS A 4 41.76 -10.59 33.04
C LYS A 4 40.67 -10.65 31.98
N TYR A 5 40.27 -11.86 31.58
CA TYR A 5 39.23 -12.04 30.56
C TYR A 5 37.86 -11.55 31.08
N ILE A 6 37.47 -11.90 32.30
CA ILE A 6 36.22 -11.42 32.92
C ILE A 6 36.22 -9.89 33.03
N ASN A 7 37.33 -9.29 33.43
CA ASN A 7 37.44 -7.83 33.52
C ASN A 7 37.28 -7.13 32.17
N GLN A 8 37.90 -7.65 31.10
CA GLN A 8 37.72 -7.12 29.74
C GLN A 8 36.28 -7.27 29.26
N LEU A 9 35.66 -8.41 29.58
CA LEU A 9 34.27 -8.68 29.23
C LEU A 9 33.32 -7.73 29.95
N LEU A 10 33.60 -7.43 31.22
CA LEU A 10 32.83 -6.49 32.04
C LEU A 10 32.95 -5.05 31.49
N GLU A 11 34.14 -4.64 31.06
CA GLU A 11 34.36 -3.32 30.43
C GLU A 11 33.58 -3.20 29.12
N ARG A 12 33.56 -4.24 28.29
CA ARG A 12 32.74 -4.30 27.07
C ARG A 12 31.24 -4.35 27.36
N TYR A 13 30.84 -5.05 28.42
CA TYR A 13 29.45 -5.12 28.87
C TYR A 13 28.94 -3.72 29.24
N TRP A 14 29.74 -2.93 29.96
CA TRP A 14 29.40 -1.54 30.26
C TRP A 14 29.33 -0.62 29.04
N ARG A 15 30.01 -0.99 27.95
CA ARG A 15 29.92 -0.31 26.65
C ARG A 15 28.78 -0.83 25.78
N CYS A 16 28.02 -1.84 26.24
CA CYS A 16 27.00 -2.54 25.46
C CYS A 16 27.55 -3.19 24.17
N GLU A 17 28.78 -3.69 24.21
CA GLU A 17 29.48 -4.31 23.06
C GLU A 17 29.61 -5.84 23.19
N THR A 18 28.91 -6.46 24.14
CA THR A 18 28.95 -7.91 24.38
C THR A 18 27.94 -8.67 23.54
N SER A 19 28.29 -9.90 23.16
CA SER A 19 27.33 -10.84 22.58
C SER A 19 26.55 -11.59 23.66
N VAL A 20 25.45 -12.23 23.28
CA VAL A 20 24.64 -13.06 24.20
C VAL A 20 25.45 -14.22 24.78
N GLU A 21 26.37 -14.80 23.99
CA GLU A 21 27.26 -15.87 24.44
C GLU A 21 28.22 -15.35 25.52
N GLU A 22 28.79 -14.17 25.31
CA GLU A 22 29.68 -13.50 26.28
C GLU A 22 28.94 -13.17 27.59
N GLU A 23 27.71 -12.68 27.49
CA GLU A 23 26.87 -12.43 28.67
C GLU A 23 26.51 -13.72 29.42
N SER A 24 26.33 -14.84 28.71
CA SER A 24 26.10 -16.13 29.35
C SER A 24 27.30 -16.58 30.21
N ILE A 25 28.53 -16.27 29.75
CA ILE A 25 29.76 -16.52 30.51
C ILE A 25 29.80 -15.66 31.77
N LEU A 26 29.44 -14.37 31.66
CA LEU A 26 29.34 -13.48 32.82
C LEU A 26 28.33 -14.02 33.85
N ARG A 27 27.12 -14.40 33.40
CA ARG A 27 26.10 -15.00 34.29
C ARG A 27 26.61 -16.26 34.97
N ALA A 28 27.18 -17.20 34.21
CA ALA A 28 27.73 -18.44 34.75
C ALA A 28 28.90 -18.20 35.72
N PHE A 29 29.73 -17.19 35.48
CA PHE A 29 30.81 -16.81 36.40
C PHE A 29 30.27 -16.25 37.72
N PHE A 30 29.30 -15.33 37.65
CA PHE A 30 28.74 -14.69 38.84
C PHE A 30 27.73 -15.57 39.60
N SER A 31 27.26 -16.66 39.00
CA SER A 31 26.49 -17.71 39.68
C SER A 31 27.33 -18.58 40.62
N GLN A 32 28.68 -18.50 40.57
CA GLN A 32 29.56 -19.29 41.44
C GLN A 32 29.58 -18.73 42.88
N GLU A 33 29.76 -19.61 43.87
CA GLU A 33 29.78 -19.21 45.29
C GLU A 33 31.08 -18.48 45.70
N VAL A 34 32.20 -18.74 45.01
CA VAL A 34 33.52 -18.19 45.36
C VAL A 34 34.00 -17.24 44.26
N ILE A 35 33.82 -15.94 44.49
CA ILE A 35 34.19 -14.86 43.55
C ILE A 35 35.22 -13.94 44.24
N PRO A 36 36.20 -13.38 43.50
CA PRO A 36 37.14 -12.41 44.05
C PRO A 36 36.44 -11.19 44.67
N ALA A 37 36.99 -10.67 45.77
CA ALA A 37 36.43 -9.53 46.51
C ALA A 37 36.17 -8.29 45.63
N GLU A 38 37.02 -8.04 44.62
CA GLU A 38 36.87 -6.93 43.68
C GLU A 38 35.62 -7.04 42.80
N LEU A 39 35.25 -8.27 42.43
CA LEU A 39 34.14 -8.57 41.52
C LEU A 39 32.84 -8.88 42.26
N MET A 40 32.91 -9.19 43.56
CA MET A 40 31.76 -9.51 44.41
C MET A 40 30.67 -8.43 44.35
N ARG A 41 31.06 -7.15 44.18
CA ARG A 41 30.12 -6.03 44.05
C ARG A 41 29.19 -6.12 42.83
N TYR A 42 29.60 -6.83 41.78
CA TYR A 42 28.84 -6.95 40.53
C TYR A 42 27.96 -8.21 40.49
N GLN A 43 28.17 -9.15 41.42
CA GLN A 43 27.38 -10.36 41.54
C GLN A 43 25.85 -10.14 41.54
N PRO A 44 25.27 -9.16 42.28
CA PRO A 44 23.82 -8.95 42.26
C PRO A 44 23.28 -8.58 40.87
N LEU A 45 24.08 -7.95 40.00
CA LEU A 45 23.64 -7.52 38.66
C LEU A 45 23.37 -8.72 37.75
N PHE A 46 24.17 -9.78 37.88
CA PHE A 46 24.07 -10.96 37.03
C PHE A 46 23.19 -12.07 37.63
N THR A 47 23.02 -12.08 38.97
CA THR A 47 22.17 -13.05 39.67
C THR A 47 20.72 -12.61 39.80
N TYR A 48 20.42 -11.32 39.62
CA TYR A 48 19.06 -10.80 39.73
C TYR A 48 18.10 -11.48 38.75
N ALA A 49 18.50 -11.64 37.48
CA ALA A 49 17.64 -12.25 36.46
C ALA A 49 17.25 -13.71 36.80
N GLU A 50 18.15 -14.49 37.40
CA GLU A 50 17.86 -15.86 37.81
C GLU A 50 17.00 -15.91 39.08
N ARG A 51 17.31 -15.06 40.07
CA ARG A 51 16.58 -15.03 41.35
C ARG A 51 15.16 -14.48 41.23
N ASP A 52 14.96 -13.43 40.43
CA ASP A 52 13.65 -12.80 40.28
C ASP A 52 12.73 -13.54 39.32
N ALA A 53 13.28 -14.32 38.37
CA ALA A 53 12.47 -15.21 37.53
C ALA A 53 11.66 -16.22 38.36
N GLU A 54 12.17 -16.60 39.54
CA GLU A 54 11.48 -17.52 40.45
C GLU A 54 10.57 -16.80 41.45
N GLN A 55 10.88 -15.57 41.84
CA GLN A 55 10.22 -14.88 42.96
C GLN A 55 9.17 -13.84 42.54
N ASN A 56 9.36 -13.19 41.39
CA ASN A 56 8.50 -12.09 40.91
C ASN A 56 7.75 -12.51 39.64
N VAL A 57 7.13 -13.70 39.68
CA VAL A 57 6.22 -14.15 38.62
C VAL A 57 4.95 -13.30 38.70
N LEU A 58 4.59 -12.66 37.60
CA LEU A 58 3.32 -11.93 37.52
C LEU A 58 2.18 -12.93 37.62
N GLY A 59 1.16 -12.61 38.41
CA GLY A 59 0.01 -13.50 38.59
C GLY A 59 -0.82 -13.65 37.31
N ASP A 60 -1.58 -14.74 37.22
CA ASP A 60 -2.42 -15.09 36.07
C ASP A 60 -3.36 -13.94 35.61
N ASP A 61 -3.80 -13.09 36.54
CA ASP A 61 -4.61 -11.89 36.25
C ASP A 61 -3.91 -10.90 35.29
N PHE A 62 -2.59 -10.81 35.34
CA PHE A 62 -1.81 -9.97 34.44
C PHE A 62 -1.80 -10.56 33.04
N ASP A 63 -1.58 -11.86 32.92
CA ASP A 63 -1.57 -12.57 31.65
C ASP A 63 -2.95 -12.50 30.98
N GLU A 64 -4.03 -12.65 31.75
CA GLU A 64 -5.39 -12.48 31.22
C GLU A 64 -5.62 -11.06 30.68
N LYS A 65 -5.19 -10.04 31.42
CA LYS A 65 -5.27 -8.64 30.98
C LYS A 65 -4.41 -8.35 29.75
N LEU A 66 -3.21 -8.93 29.70
CA LEU A 66 -2.29 -8.79 28.57
C LEU A 66 -2.90 -9.42 27.32
N MET A 67 -3.37 -10.66 27.42
CA MET A 67 -4.03 -11.37 26.31
C MET A 67 -5.27 -10.63 25.84
N ALA A 68 -6.10 -10.15 26.77
CA ALA A 68 -7.26 -9.32 26.44
C ALA A 68 -6.87 -7.99 25.76
N SER A 69 -5.71 -7.40 26.09
CA SER A 69 -5.22 -6.17 25.44
C SER A 69 -4.70 -6.42 24.03
N ILE A 70 -4.05 -7.57 23.81
CA ILE A 70 -3.56 -8.01 22.49
C ILE A 70 -4.76 -8.35 21.59
N GLU A 71 -5.74 -9.10 22.10
CA GLU A 71 -6.93 -9.52 21.34
C GLU A 71 -7.86 -8.35 20.97
N LYS A 72 -7.88 -7.28 21.78
CA LYS A 72 -8.62 -6.03 21.46
C LYS A 72 -8.12 -5.30 20.23
N THR A 73 -6.98 -5.66 19.64
CA THR A 73 -6.62 -5.22 18.29
C THR A 73 -7.50 -5.94 17.26
N ALA A 74 -8.78 -5.55 17.23
CA ALA A 74 -9.75 -6.07 16.29
C ALA A 74 -9.20 -5.94 14.85
N PRO A 75 -9.35 -6.98 14.02
CA PRO A 75 -8.87 -6.91 12.65
C PRO A 75 -9.55 -5.74 11.95
N VAL A 76 -8.76 -4.78 11.48
CA VAL A 76 -9.27 -3.67 10.68
C VAL A 76 -9.94 -4.30 9.46
N LYS A 77 -11.26 -4.12 9.34
CA LYS A 77 -12.02 -4.62 8.19
C LYS A 77 -11.63 -3.80 6.97
N ALA A 78 -10.53 -4.18 6.32
CA ALA A 78 -10.05 -3.55 5.11
C ALA A 78 -11.09 -3.76 4.01
N HIS A 79 -11.84 -2.71 3.69
CA HIS A 79 -12.81 -2.76 2.61
C HIS A 79 -12.10 -2.44 1.29
N ILE A 80 -11.85 -3.47 0.48
CA ILE A 80 -11.26 -3.30 -0.84
C ILE A 80 -12.37 -2.84 -1.80
N ILE A 81 -12.36 -1.55 -2.14
CA ILE A 81 -13.28 -1.00 -3.13
C ILE A 81 -12.81 -1.44 -4.53
N THR A 82 -13.64 -2.18 -5.24
CA THR A 82 -13.33 -2.63 -6.62
C THR A 82 -13.62 -1.51 -7.62
N MET A 83 -12.80 -1.37 -8.67
CA MET A 83 -12.99 -0.36 -9.74
C MET A 83 -14.43 -0.23 -10.28
N PRO A 84 -15.19 -1.30 -10.57
CA PRO A 84 -16.56 -1.16 -11.05
C PRO A 84 -17.51 -0.50 -10.04
N GLN A 85 -17.28 -0.65 -8.73
CA GLN A 85 -18.08 0.03 -7.70
C GLN A 85 -17.87 1.55 -7.73
N ARG A 86 -16.67 2.02 -8.10
CA ARG A 86 -16.36 3.46 -8.24
C ARG A 86 -17.03 4.11 -9.44
N LEU A 87 -17.33 3.34 -10.49
CA LEU A 87 -17.93 3.85 -11.73
C LEU A 87 -19.47 3.82 -11.72
N LYS A 88 -20.10 3.14 -10.76
CA LYS A 88 -21.57 3.15 -10.57
C LYS A 88 -22.24 4.53 -10.63
N PRO A 89 -21.72 5.61 -10.00
CA PRO A 89 -22.34 6.93 -10.11
C PRO A 89 -22.32 7.50 -11.53
N LEU A 90 -21.27 7.23 -12.31
CA LEU A 90 -21.15 7.68 -13.70
C LEU A 90 -22.12 6.94 -14.61
N PHE A 91 -22.27 5.62 -14.44
CA PHE A 91 -23.27 4.84 -15.18
C PHE A 91 -24.71 5.28 -14.89
N LYS A 92 -25.00 5.67 -13.64
CA LYS A 92 -26.31 6.25 -13.29
C LYS A 92 -26.56 7.56 -14.02
N ALA A 93 -25.57 8.45 -14.06
CA ALA A 93 -25.68 9.71 -14.80
C ALA A 93 -25.86 9.49 -16.30
N ALA A 94 -25.07 8.59 -16.90
CA ALA A 94 -25.15 8.26 -18.32
C ALA A 94 -26.53 7.70 -18.70
N ALA A 95 -27.13 6.84 -17.86
CA ALA A 95 -28.47 6.30 -18.10
C ALA A 95 -29.54 7.40 -18.14
N VAL A 96 -29.48 8.39 -17.23
CA VAL A 96 -30.42 9.52 -17.22
C VAL A 96 -30.29 10.35 -18.49
N VAL A 97 -29.04 10.66 -18.91
CA VAL A 97 -28.77 11.39 -20.15
C VAL A 97 -29.28 10.60 -21.37
N ALA A 98 -29.05 9.30 -21.43
CA ALA A 98 -29.54 8.44 -22.49
C ALA A 98 -31.08 8.40 -22.54
N ILE A 99 -31.75 8.34 -21.39
CA ILE A 99 -33.23 8.39 -21.33
C ILE A 99 -33.75 9.74 -21.84
N MET A 100 -33.15 10.86 -21.41
CA MET A 100 -33.56 12.18 -21.91
C MET A 100 -33.31 12.34 -23.42
N LEU A 101 -32.18 11.83 -23.92
CA LEU A 101 -31.84 11.91 -25.33
C LEU A 101 -32.71 10.98 -26.19
N THR A 102 -33.08 9.80 -25.69
CA THR A 102 -33.99 8.89 -26.42
C THR A 102 -35.41 9.43 -26.46
N LEU A 103 -35.94 9.93 -25.35
CA LEU A 103 -37.27 10.58 -25.31
C LEU A 103 -37.27 11.88 -26.12
N GLY A 104 -36.23 12.70 -26.01
CA GLY A 104 -36.10 13.96 -26.75
C GLY A 104 -36.03 13.75 -28.28
N ASN A 105 -35.26 12.76 -28.73
CA ASN A 105 -35.21 12.43 -30.17
C ASN A 105 -36.50 11.77 -30.66
N ALA A 106 -37.14 10.89 -29.88
CA ALA A 106 -38.38 10.21 -30.29
C ALA A 106 -39.55 11.18 -30.57
N VAL A 107 -39.58 12.35 -29.91
CA VAL A 107 -40.60 13.38 -30.14
C VAL A 107 -40.37 14.15 -31.45
N GLN A 108 -39.13 14.20 -31.97
CA GLN A 108 -38.78 14.87 -33.24
C GLN A 108 -38.84 13.95 -34.46
N VAL A 109 -38.63 12.63 -34.29
CA VAL A 109 -38.74 11.63 -35.37
C VAL A 109 -40.11 11.59 -36.09
N PRO A 110 -41.29 11.84 -35.47
CA PRO A 110 -42.55 11.89 -36.22
C PRO A 110 -42.68 13.09 -37.15
N PHE A 111 -41.93 14.19 -36.94
CA PHE A 111 -42.00 15.38 -37.80
C PHE A 111 -40.98 15.37 -38.96
N ALA A 112 -39.86 14.65 -38.84
CA ALA A 112 -38.87 14.54 -39.92
C ALA A 112 -39.28 13.55 -41.03
N ARG A 113 -40.26 12.67 -40.78
CA ARG A 113 -40.72 11.67 -41.77
C ARG A 113 -41.78 12.20 -42.74
N GLN A 114 -42.25 13.44 -42.54
CA GLN A 114 -43.38 14.01 -43.28
C GLN A 114 -42.94 14.90 -44.46
N GLN A 115 -41.64 15.01 -44.74
CA GLN A 115 -41.10 15.79 -45.86
C GLN A 115 -40.27 14.92 -46.81
N LYS A 116 -40.84 13.80 -47.28
CA LYS A 116 -40.27 13.06 -48.42
C LYS A 116 -41.34 12.25 -49.14
N ASP A 117 -42.27 12.95 -49.81
CA ASP A 117 -43.12 12.32 -50.83
C ASP A 117 -42.40 12.29 -52.18
N PRO A 118 -42.34 11.12 -52.86
CA PRO A 118 -41.77 10.98 -54.20
C PRO A 118 -42.88 11.12 -55.23
N ILE A 119 -43.13 12.33 -55.75
CA ILE A 119 -44.01 12.49 -56.92
C ILE A 119 -43.31 13.31 -57.99
N SER A 120 -42.75 12.55 -58.93
CA SER A 120 -42.59 12.90 -60.33
C SER A 120 -43.89 13.51 -60.86
N SER A 121 -43.90 14.81 -61.14
CA SER A 121 -44.90 15.42 -62.02
C SER A 121 -44.26 16.58 -62.76
N TYR A 122 -44.11 16.29 -64.06
CA TYR A 122 -43.75 17.13 -65.18
C TYR A 122 -44.45 18.50 -65.15
N ASP A 123 -43.67 19.58 -65.04
CA ASP A 123 -43.92 20.81 -65.78
C ASP A 123 -42.61 21.59 -65.94
N GLY A 124 -42.29 21.97 -67.17
CA GLY A 124 -40.95 22.35 -67.59
C GLY A 124 -40.63 23.80 -67.25
N TYR A 125 -39.50 24.04 -66.57
CA TYR A 125 -38.57 25.14 -66.85
C TYR A 125 -37.26 24.86 -66.10
N TYR A 126 -36.13 24.96 -66.82
CA TYR A 126 -34.78 24.77 -66.31
C TYR A 126 -34.36 25.97 -65.44
N LYS A 127 -33.94 25.75 -64.19
CA LYS A 127 -33.02 26.68 -63.49
C LYS A 127 -32.06 25.91 -62.58
N PRO A 128 -30.74 25.93 -62.84
CA PRO A 128 -29.75 25.27 -62.00
C PRO A 128 -29.30 26.24 -60.91
N GLU A 129 -29.48 25.88 -59.64
CA GLU A 129 -28.80 26.56 -58.54
C GLU A 129 -27.76 25.57 -57.99
N LEU A 130 -26.57 25.63 -58.61
CA LEU A 130 -25.33 25.14 -58.05
C LEU A 130 -25.12 25.83 -56.69
N ASN A 131 -25.09 25.05 -55.61
CA ASN A 131 -24.38 25.46 -54.40
C ASN A 131 -23.33 24.42 -54.04
N LEU A 132 -22.12 24.73 -54.51
CA LEU A 132 -20.85 24.37 -53.90
C LEU A 132 -20.90 24.61 -52.39
N GLY A 133 -20.35 23.70 -51.60
CA GLY A 133 -20.17 23.95 -50.18
C GLY A 133 -19.62 22.78 -49.38
N THR A 134 -18.44 22.31 -49.78
CA THR A 134 -17.38 21.69 -48.94
C THR A 134 -17.80 20.66 -47.89
N SER A 135 -17.70 19.39 -48.28
CA SER A 135 -17.48 18.26 -47.37
C SER A 135 -16.09 18.37 -46.70
N VAL A 136 -16.06 18.42 -45.37
CA VAL A 136 -14.88 18.33 -44.48
C VAL A 136 -15.40 17.80 -43.14
N ALA A 137 -14.94 16.73 -42.51
CA ALA A 137 -13.77 15.87 -42.63
C ALA A 137 -14.20 14.47 -42.12
N MET A 138 -13.94 13.31 -42.74
CA MET A 138 -12.64 12.67 -43.02
C MET A 138 -11.71 12.67 -41.81
N ASP A 139 -11.99 11.73 -40.92
CA ASP A 139 -11.08 10.66 -40.48
C ASP A 139 -9.66 10.99 -39.97
N ASP A 140 -9.32 10.23 -38.92
CA ASP A 140 -8.00 9.73 -38.54
C ASP A 140 -6.93 10.66 -37.94
N SER A 141 -6.67 10.45 -36.64
CA SER A 141 -5.31 10.24 -36.14
C SER A 141 -5.33 9.75 -34.70
N ALA A 142 -5.31 8.42 -34.53
CA ALA A 142 -4.88 7.79 -33.29
C ALA A 142 -3.35 7.99 -33.13
N LYS A 143 -2.94 8.98 -32.32
CA LYS A 143 -1.55 9.06 -31.85
C LYS A 143 -1.38 8.20 -30.60
N VAL A 144 -0.89 6.99 -30.79
CA VAL A 144 -0.24 6.18 -29.74
C VAL A 144 1.16 6.75 -29.53
N ASP A 145 1.40 7.37 -28.39
CA ASP A 145 2.72 7.83 -27.98
C ASP A 145 3.47 6.67 -27.31
N SER A 146 4.52 6.18 -27.97
CA SER A 146 5.41 5.14 -27.47
C SER A 146 6.58 5.78 -26.73
N MET A 147 6.51 5.81 -25.39
CA MET A 147 7.65 6.22 -24.57
C MET A 147 8.79 5.21 -24.66
N GLN A 148 9.95 5.67 -25.13
CA GLN A 148 11.20 4.92 -25.13
C GLN A 148 11.72 4.74 -23.70
N GLN A 149 11.94 3.49 -23.31
CA GLN A 149 12.61 3.08 -22.08
C GLN A 149 14.13 3.10 -22.31
N SER A 150 14.83 4.13 -21.81
CA SER A 150 16.29 4.13 -21.72
C SER A 150 16.71 3.52 -20.38
N MET A 151 17.31 2.33 -20.44
CA MET A 151 17.91 1.66 -19.27
C MET A 151 19.22 2.35 -18.88
N ALA A 152 19.31 2.81 -17.63
CA ALA A 152 20.54 3.29 -17.02
C ALA A 152 21.47 2.11 -16.72
N MET A 153 22.73 2.19 -17.17
CA MET A 153 23.81 1.27 -16.78
C MET A 153 24.52 1.80 -15.52
N PRO A 154 24.82 0.95 -14.51
CA PRO A 154 25.56 1.36 -13.33
C PRO A 154 27.08 1.40 -13.57
N THR A 155 27.70 2.50 -13.14
CA THR A 155 29.15 2.68 -13.09
C THR A 155 29.77 1.82 -11.98
N LYS A 156 30.67 0.90 -12.36
CA LYS A 156 31.65 0.31 -11.44
C LYS A 156 33.00 1.00 -11.66
N LYS A 157 33.52 1.67 -10.64
CA LYS A 157 34.97 1.83 -10.42
C LYS A 157 35.26 1.48 -8.97
N ALA A 158 35.95 0.36 -8.79
CA ALA A 158 36.59 -0.04 -7.55
C ALA A 158 37.84 0.83 -7.33
N GLN A 159 38.11 1.17 -6.07
CA GLN A 159 39.42 1.55 -5.56
C GLN A 159 40.26 0.29 -5.34
#